data_AF-L7JTV7-F1
#
_entry.id   AF-L7JTV7-F1
#
_cell.length_a   1.000
_cell.length_b   1.000
_cell.length_c   1.000
_cell.angle_alpha   90.00
_cell.angle_beta   90.00
_cell.angle_gamma   90.00
#
_symmetry.space_group_name_H-M   'P 1'
#
loop_
_entity.id
_entity.type
_entity.pdbx_description
1 polymer ?
#
loop_
_entity_poly.entity_id
_entity_poly.type
_entity_poly.pdbx_seq_one_letter_code
_entity_poly.pdbx_strand_id
1 'polypeptide(L)'
;MDEPFVKPVKTYKDKSDRATRDKVLDRKTLVILEKLQKRNILFDLEGCISSGKEANIYRAKIRCMPKCKFIRRSDSTENFHDKAGDTQNNNSELPVAAEDVVIKIFRTSILEFKNRNVYITNEIRFKNFRISNPRKLIKTWAEKEVRNLTRLNNSGIPSPQPLYLKRNIIIMRLIGDDVHVAAKLKDLQNVHFYPKFITRS
;
A
#
# COMPACT_ATOMS: atom_id res chain seq x y z
N MET A 1 -44.29 -10.12 -19.91
CA MET A 1 -43.38 -11.17 -19.43
C MET A 1 -42.49 -10.51 -18.41
N ASP A 2 -42.75 -10.74 -17.12
CA ASP A 2 -41.99 -10.13 -16.04
C ASP A 2 -40.83 -11.05 -15.65
N GLU A 3 -39.60 -10.52 -15.66
CA GLU A 3 -38.43 -11.28 -15.21
C GLU A 3 -38.57 -11.67 -13.73
N PRO A 4 -38.20 -12.91 -13.35
CA PRO A 4 -38.31 -13.34 -11.96
C PRO A 4 -37.29 -12.62 -11.08
N PHE A 5 -37.77 -12.02 -9.99
CA PHE A 5 -36.95 -11.39 -8.96
C PHE A 5 -36.03 -12.41 -8.26
N VAL A 6 -34.75 -12.41 -8.63
CA VAL A 6 -33.72 -13.23 -7.99
C VAL A 6 -33.38 -12.65 -6.62
N LYS A 7 -33.74 -13.36 -5.55
CA LYS A 7 -33.37 -12.98 -4.17
C LYS A 7 -31.84 -12.94 -4.05
N PRO A 8 -31.24 -11.91 -3.43
CA PRO A 8 -29.79 -11.84 -3.28
C PRO A 8 -29.29 -13.02 -2.44
N VAL A 9 -28.40 -13.82 -3.03
CA VAL A 9 -27.78 -14.99 -2.39
C VAL A 9 -27.05 -14.52 -1.13
N LYS A 10 -27.45 -15.05 0.04
CA LYS A 10 -26.72 -14.82 1.30
C LYS A 10 -25.35 -15.47 1.18
N THR A 11 -24.29 -14.67 0.99
CA THR A 11 -22.91 -15.17 1.03
C THR A 11 -22.62 -15.76 2.41
N TYR A 12 -22.52 -17.09 2.47
CA TYR A 12 -22.01 -17.80 3.64
C TYR A 12 -20.53 -17.44 3.80
N LYS A 13 -20.16 -16.98 4.99
CA LYS A 13 -18.86 -16.37 5.26
C LYS A 13 -17.89 -17.47 5.69
N ASP A 14 -17.31 -18.16 4.72
CA ASP A 14 -16.43 -19.29 5.00
C ASP A 14 -15.11 -18.82 5.66
N LYS A 15 -14.56 -19.65 6.55
CA LYS A 15 -13.24 -19.43 7.17
C LYS A 15 -12.12 -19.62 6.15
N SER A 16 -12.36 -20.39 5.10
CA SER A 16 -11.44 -20.66 3.98
C SER A 16 -11.14 -19.41 3.12
N ASP A 17 -12.09 -18.46 3.01
CA ASP A 17 -11.89 -17.14 2.36
C ASP A 17 -10.74 -16.31 2.98
N ARG A 18 -10.27 -16.69 4.18
CA ARG A 18 -9.16 -16.04 4.90
C ARG A 18 -7.80 -16.68 4.59
N ALA A 19 -7.78 -17.87 4.00
CA ALA A 19 -6.60 -18.71 3.81
C ALA A 19 -6.14 -18.73 2.34
N THR A 20 -5.98 -17.56 1.73
CA THR A 20 -5.21 -17.46 0.48
C THR A 20 -3.72 -17.53 0.82
N ARG A 21 -2.88 -18.07 -0.07
CA ARG A 21 -1.44 -18.39 0.12
C ARG A 21 -0.62 -17.34 0.90
N ASP A 22 -1.01 -16.07 0.80
CA ASP A 22 -0.51 -14.98 1.62
C ASP A 22 -1.52 -14.53 2.68
N LYS A 23 -1.14 -14.65 3.96
CA LYS A 23 -1.92 -14.31 5.18
C LYS A 23 -2.45 -12.86 5.25
N VAL A 24 -2.21 -12.04 4.23
CA VAL A 24 -2.63 -10.63 4.11
C VAL A 24 -3.71 -10.39 3.03
N LEU A 25 -3.90 -11.31 2.09
CA LEU A 25 -4.74 -11.12 0.90
C LEU A 25 -6.20 -11.59 1.11
N ASP A 26 -6.90 -10.99 2.07
CA ASP A 26 -8.32 -11.30 2.24
C ASP A 26 -9.18 -10.76 1.09
N ARG A 27 -10.39 -11.30 0.89
CA ARG A 27 -11.33 -10.89 -0.18
C ARG A 27 -11.49 -9.36 -0.30
N LYS A 28 -11.45 -8.63 0.82
CA LYS A 28 -11.59 -7.16 0.82
C LYS A 28 -10.34 -6.44 0.30
N THR A 29 -9.16 -6.99 0.57
CA THR A 29 -7.87 -6.52 0.05
C THR A 29 -7.80 -6.81 -1.45
N LEU A 30 -8.15 -8.02 -1.87
CA LEU A 30 -8.18 -8.42 -3.30
C LEU A 30 -9.09 -7.51 -4.12
N VAL A 31 -10.31 -7.23 -3.67
CA VAL A 31 -11.23 -6.30 -4.36
C VAL A 31 -10.63 -4.89 -4.52
N ILE A 32 -9.75 -4.43 -3.62
CA ILE A 32 -9.09 -3.13 -3.77
C ILE A 32 -8.00 -3.23 -4.85
N LEU A 33 -7.18 -4.27 -4.82
CA LEU A 33 -6.13 -4.50 -5.82
C LEU A 33 -6.72 -4.69 -7.22
N GLU A 34 -7.75 -5.52 -7.36
CA GLU A 34 -8.48 -5.72 -8.62
C GLU A 34 -9.06 -4.41 -9.16
N LYS A 35 -9.57 -3.53 -8.29
CA LYS A 35 -10.08 -2.21 -8.72
C LYS A 35 -8.98 -1.31 -9.24
N LEU A 36 -7.76 -1.40 -8.70
CA LEU A 36 -6.61 -0.64 -9.19
C LEU A 36 -6.10 -1.20 -10.52
N GLN A 37 -6.07 -2.53 -10.67
CA GLN A 37 -5.71 -3.21 -11.90
C GLN A 37 -6.73 -2.93 -13.02
N LYS A 38 -8.03 -3.09 -12.77
CA LYS A 38 -9.11 -2.80 -13.74
C LYS A 38 -9.14 -1.35 -14.22
N ARG A 39 -8.57 -0.43 -13.43
CA ARG A 39 -8.43 0.99 -13.80
C ARG A 39 -7.13 1.29 -14.52
N ASN A 40 -6.33 0.29 -14.84
CA ASN A 40 -5.01 0.46 -15.46
C ASN A 40 -4.12 1.41 -14.63
N ILE A 41 -4.21 1.33 -13.30
CA ILE A 41 -3.37 2.10 -12.38
C ILE A 41 -2.21 1.23 -11.88
N LEU A 42 -2.51 -0.02 -11.51
CA LEU A 42 -1.57 -0.96 -10.91
C LEU A 42 -1.31 -2.14 -11.85
N PHE A 43 -0.04 -2.49 -12.04
CA PHE A 43 0.44 -3.53 -12.94
C PHE A 43 1.55 -4.34 -12.27
N ASP A 44 1.91 -5.47 -12.88
CA ASP A 44 3.07 -6.29 -12.51
C ASP A 44 3.22 -6.51 -11.00
N LEU A 45 2.13 -6.90 -10.33
CA LEU A 45 2.20 -7.23 -8.90
C LEU A 45 3.00 -8.53 -8.75
N GLU A 46 4.28 -8.39 -8.43
CA GLU A 46 5.22 -9.49 -8.27
C GLU A 46 5.00 -10.24 -6.95
N GLY A 47 5.80 -11.30 -6.75
CA GLY A 47 5.83 -12.06 -5.51
C GLY A 47 6.17 -11.22 -4.27
N CYS A 48 5.91 -11.80 -3.09
CA CYS A 48 6.20 -11.17 -1.81
C CYS A 48 7.72 -10.98 -1.63
N ILE A 49 8.19 -9.71 -1.57
CA ILE A 49 9.59 -9.36 -1.29
C ILE A 49 9.94 -9.69 0.16
N SER A 50 9.02 -9.38 1.09
CA SER A 50 9.26 -9.58 2.52
C SER A 50 7.96 -9.91 3.21
N SER A 51 7.91 -11.05 3.88
CA SER A 51 6.82 -11.41 4.79
C SER A 51 7.22 -11.06 6.21
N GLY A 52 6.34 -10.34 6.92
CA GLY A 52 6.54 -9.92 8.29
C GLY A 52 5.41 -10.39 9.21
N LYS A 53 5.58 -10.18 10.51
CA LYS A 53 4.57 -10.52 11.52
C LYS A 53 3.28 -9.71 11.34
N GLU A 54 3.40 -8.48 10.85
CA GLU A 54 2.29 -7.51 10.80
C GLU A 54 1.82 -7.20 9.37
N ALA A 55 2.71 -7.33 8.38
CA ALA A 55 2.43 -7.00 6.99
C ALA A 55 3.32 -7.81 6.05
N ASN A 56 2.90 -7.93 4.80
CA ASN A 56 3.72 -8.40 3.70
C ASN A 56 4.00 -7.22 2.74
N ILE A 57 5.13 -7.32 2.06
CA ILE A 57 5.65 -6.32 1.13
C ILE A 57 5.73 -6.95 -0.27
N TYR A 58 5.22 -6.26 -1.27
CA TYR A 58 5.17 -6.69 -2.67
C TYR A 58 5.77 -5.61 -3.56
N ARG A 59 6.44 -6.02 -4.65
CA ARG A 59 6.82 -5.10 -5.73
C ARG A 59 5.67 -4.99 -6.72
N ALA A 60 5.46 -3.82 -7.27
CA ALA A 60 4.53 -3.61 -8.35
C ALA A 60 4.92 -2.39 -9.18
N LYS A 61 4.25 -2.18 -10.32
CA LYS A 61 4.39 -0.98 -11.13
C LYS A 61 3.10 -0.18 -11.15
N ILE A 62 3.19 1.14 -11.19
CA ILE A 62 2.05 2.03 -11.37
C ILE A 62 2.23 2.93 -12.59
N ARG A 63 1.16 3.11 -13.37
CA ARG A 63 1.17 4.05 -14.51
C ARG A 63 0.93 5.48 -14.06
N CYS A 64 0.12 5.66 -13.01
CA CYS A 64 -0.19 6.98 -12.47
C CYS A 64 -0.41 6.91 -10.95
N MET A 65 -0.18 8.03 -10.29
CA MET A 65 -0.38 8.15 -8.84
C MET A 65 -1.87 8.19 -8.50
N PRO A 66 -2.41 7.20 -7.75
CA PRO A 66 -3.82 7.18 -7.45
C PRO A 66 -4.16 8.23 -6.39
N LYS A 67 -5.24 9.01 -6.64
CA LYS A 67 -5.74 9.99 -5.68
C LYS A 67 -6.19 9.32 -4.37
N CYS A 68 -5.77 9.84 -3.23
CA CYS A 68 -6.29 9.41 -1.92
C CYS A 68 -6.42 10.59 -0.94
N LYS A 69 -7.37 10.50 0.00
CA LYS A 69 -7.67 11.60 0.94
C LYS A 69 -6.54 11.88 1.94
N PHE A 70 -5.56 10.98 2.05
CA PHE A 70 -4.55 10.99 3.09
C PHE A 70 -3.23 11.62 2.67
N ILE A 71 -3.00 11.74 1.35
CA ILE A 71 -1.76 12.23 0.78
C ILE A 71 -2.15 13.38 -0.13
N ARG A 72 -1.91 14.62 0.33
CA ARG A 72 -2.14 15.85 -0.45
C ARG A 72 -0.89 16.14 -1.26
N ARG A 73 -1.04 16.45 -2.56
CA ARG A 73 0.05 16.95 -3.40
C ARG A 73 0.10 18.47 -3.28
N SER A 74 1.29 19.02 -3.16
CA SER A 74 1.56 20.47 -3.22
C SER A 74 1.70 21.01 -4.64
N ASP A 75 1.85 20.14 -5.65
CA ASP A 75 2.34 20.57 -6.97
C ASP A 75 1.26 20.41 -8.06
N SER A 76 0.62 21.53 -8.41
CA SER A 76 0.37 22.12 -9.75
C SER A 76 0.27 21.26 -11.03
N THR A 77 0.13 19.95 -10.97
CA THR A 77 -0.17 19.06 -12.10
C THR A 77 -1.55 18.44 -11.95
N GLU A 78 -2.57 19.30 -11.99
CA GLU A 78 -3.98 18.89 -12.14
C GLU A 78 -4.35 18.48 -13.57
N ASN A 79 -3.40 17.99 -14.38
CA ASN A 79 -3.66 17.54 -15.76
C ASN A 79 -3.44 16.03 -15.94
N PHE A 80 -3.99 15.23 -15.02
CA PHE A 80 -4.47 13.89 -15.38
C PHE A 80 -5.94 13.82 -14.96
N HIS A 81 -6.78 14.39 -15.82
CA HIS A 81 -8.22 14.27 -15.73
C HIS A 81 -8.59 12.79 -15.83
N ASP A 82 -9.30 12.31 -14.82
CA ASP A 82 -10.00 11.03 -14.82
C ASP A 82 -11.01 11.01 -16.00
N LYS A 83 -10.59 10.59 -17.19
CA LYS A 83 -11.52 10.19 -18.26
C LYS A 83 -11.81 8.71 -18.10
N ALA A 84 -12.73 8.41 -17.20
CA ALA A 84 -13.54 7.22 -17.32
C ALA A 84 -14.59 7.48 -18.41
N GLY A 85 -14.43 6.90 -19.59
CA GLY A 85 -15.40 6.99 -20.68
C GLY A 85 -14.76 6.83 -22.05
N ASP A 86 -15.28 5.89 -22.83
CA ASP A 86 -14.95 5.56 -24.23
C ASP A 86 -14.57 6.75 -25.11
N THR A 87 -13.55 6.57 -25.95
CA THR A 87 -13.54 6.87 -27.41
C THR A 87 -12.18 6.46 -27.98
N GLN A 88 -12.19 5.63 -29.02
CA GLN A 88 -11.01 5.31 -29.82
C GLN A 88 -10.45 6.58 -30.49
N ASN A 89 -9.15 6.86 -30.37
CA ASN A 89 -8.36 7.30 -31.53
C ASN A 89 -6.85 7.30 -31.27
N ASN A 90 -6.13 7.07 -32.37
CA ASN A 90 -4.74 6.64 -32.46
C ASN A 90 -3.70 7.78 -32.34
N ASN A 91 -2.50 7.37 -31.91
CA ASN A 91 -1.17 7.90 -32.26
C ASN A 91 -0.69 9.22 -31.61
N SER A 92 -0.14 9.11 -30.40
CA SER A 92 1.19 9.61 -29.99
C SER A 92 1.34 9.65 -28.45
N GLU A 93 1.30 8.50 -27.78
CA GLU A 93 1.71 8.44 -26.36
C GLU A 93 3.04 7.69 -26.28
N LEU A 94 4.14 8.43 -26.08
CA LEU A 94 5.28 7.83 -25.38
C LEU A 94 4.69 7.19 -24.11
N PRO A 95 4.97 5.91 -23.85
CA PRO A 95 4.37 5.24 -22.71
C PRO A 95 4.79 6.03 -21.46
N VAL A 96 3.81 6.51 -20.68
CA VAL A 96 4.10 7.01 -19.34
C VAL A 96 4.82 5.87 -18.63
N ALA A 97 6.13 6.03 -18.46
CA ALA A 97 6.99 4.98 -17.92
C ALA A 97 6.41 4.55 -16.57
N ALA A 98 6.06 3.27 -16.45
CA ALA A 98 5.45 2.77 -15.24
C ALA A 98 6.49 2.85 -14.10
N GLU A 99 6.16 3.51 -13.01
CA GLU A 99 7.05 3.67 -11.86
C GLU A 99 7.02 2.42 -10.99
N ASP A 100 8.20 1.89 -10.65
CA ASP A 100 8.36 0.81 -9.69
C ASP A 100 8.02 1.28 -8.26
N VAL A 101 7.15 0.52 -7.60
CA VAL A 101 6.64 0.83 -6.28
C VAL A 101 6.62 -0.38 -5.37
N VAL A 102 6.49 -0.10 -4.08
CA VAL A 102 6.29 -1.09 -3.04
C VAL A 102 4.87 -1.00 -2.50
N ILE A 103 4.21 -2.15 -2.42
CA ILE A 103 2.92 -2.30 -1.77
C ILE A 103 3.11 -3.01 -0.42
N LYS A 104 2.80 -2.29 0.66
CA LYS A 104 2.71 -2.84 2.01
C LYS A 104 1.27 -3.17 2.35
N ILE A 105 0.98 -4.45 2.59
CA ILE A 105 -0.33 -4.96 2.95
C ILE A 105 -0.31 -5.48 4.39
N PHE A 106 -1.03 -4.82 5.29
CA PHE A 106 -1.15 -5.25 6.68
C PHE A 106 -2.10 -6.45 6.80
N ARG A 107 -1.72 -7.42 7.65
CA ARG A 107 -2.54 -8.61 7.96
C ARG A 107 -3.87 -8.16 8.57
N THR A 108 -4.99 -8.67 8.04
CA THR A 108 -6.33 -8.27 8.51
C THR A 108 -6.80 -9.04 9.76
N SER A 109 -6.18 -10.18 10.03
CA SER A 109 -6.36 -10.99 11.24
C SER A 109 -5.07 -11.01 12.06
N ILE A 110 -5.19 -10.70 13.36
CA ILE A 110 -4.05 -10.53 14.28
C ILE A 110 -4.06 -11.67 15.29
N LEU A 111 -4.26 -12.90 14.84
CA LEU A 111 -4.48 -14.02 15.76
C LEU A 111 -3.24 -14.39 16.61
N GLU A 112 -2.12 -13.65 16.52
CA GLU A 112 -0.86 -13.97 17.21
C GLU A 112 -0.27 -12.83 18.07
N PHE A 113 -0.99 -11.72 18.33
CA PHE A 113 -0.52 -10.69 19.27
C PHE A 113 -1.35 -10.69 20.55
N LYS A 114 -0.96 -11.54 21.50
CA LYS A 114 -1.51 -11.56 22.87
C LYS A 114 -1.30 -10.22 23.61
N ASN A 115 -0.34 -9.38 23.19
CA ASN A 115 0.03 -8.11 23.86
C ASN A 115 -0.29 -6.85 23.04
N ARG A 116 -1.43 -6.82 22.35
CA ARG A 116 -1.82 -5.67 21.52
C ARG A 116 -2.11 -4.38 22.31
N ASN A 117 -2.58 -4.50 23.55
CA ASN A 117 -2.98 -3.35 24.35
C ASN A 117 -1.82 -2.39 24.59
N VAL A 118 -0.61 -2.92 24.85
CA VAL A 118 0.60 -2.14 25.20
C VAL A 118 0.99 -1.10 24.14
N TYR A 119 0.78 -1.39 22.85
CA TYR A 119 1.11 -0.48 21.75
C TYR A 119 0.00 0.55 21.45
N ILE A 120 -1.19 0.39 22.07
CA ILE A 120 -2.37 1.22 21.82
C ILE A 120 -2.65 2.14 23.01
N THR A 121 -2.45 1.67 24.25
CA THR A 121 -2.78 2.41 25.48
C THR A 121 -2.07 3.76 25.57
N ASN A 122 -0.82 3.84 25.09
CA ASN A 122 -0.03 5.07 25.16
C ASN A 122 -0.22 6.00 23.96
N GLU A 123 -1.13 5.68 23.03
CA GLU A 123 -1.31 6.43 21.80
C GLU A 123 -2.56 7.31 21.91
N ILE A 124 -2.34 8.63 22.06
CA ILE A 124 -3.39 9.64 22.27
C ILE A 124 -4.51 9.54 21.23
N ARG A 125 -4.17 9.22 19.98
CA ARG A 125 -5.13 9.12 18.86
C ARG A 125 -6.00 7.87 18.94
N PHE A 126 -5.70 6.94 19.86
CA PHE A 126 -6.42 5.69 20.09
C PHE A 126 -7.14 5.65 21.44
N LYS A 127 -7.04 6.70 22.28
CA LYS A 127 -7.67 6.77 23.62
C LYS A 127 -9.18 6.49 23.60
N ASN A 128 -9.87 6.89 22.52
CA ASN A 128 -11.32 6.70 22.38
C ASN A 128 -11.70 5.53 21.44
N PHE A 129 -10.73 4.72 21.01
CA PHE A 129 -10.98 3.69 20.00
C PHE A 129 -11.51 2.41 20.64
N ARG A 130 -12.74 2.01 20.31
CA ARG A 130 -13.26 0.69 20.70
C ARG A 130 -12.43 -0.41 20.03
N ILE A 131 -11.60 -1.09 20.83
CA ILE A 131 -10.62 -2.13 20.43
C ILE A 131 -11.31 -3.38 19.81
N SER A 132 -12.64 -3.48 19.89
CA SER A 132 -13.42 -4.67 19.49
C SER A 132 -13.36 -5.03 18.01
N ASN A 133 -12.96 -4.13 17.10
CA ASN A 133 -12.84 -4.43 15.68
C ASN A 133 -11.38 -4.34 15.19
N PRO A 134 -10.69 -5.49 15.07
CA PRO A 134 -9.30 -5.53 14.68
C PRO A 134 -9.02 -4.90 13.31
N ARG A 135 -9.97 -4.96 12.37
CA ARG A 135 -9.81 -4.35 11.04
C ARG A 135 -9.85 -2.83 11.09
N LYS A 136 -10.69 -2.26 11.97
CA LYS A 136 -10.69 -0.81 12.17
C LYS A 136 -9.34 -0.37 12.75
N LEU A 137 -8.81 -1.14 13.70
CA LEU A 137 -7.51 -0.86 14.29
C LEU A 137 -6.37 -0.90 13.26
N ILE A 138 -6.33 -1.93 12.40
CA ILE A 138 -5.31 -2.04 11.34
C ILE A 138 -5.39 -0.88 10.36
N LYS A 139 -6.59 -0.40 10.02
CA LYS A 139 -6.75 0.80 9.21
C LYS A 139 -6.07 2.00 9.88
N THR A 140 -6.28 2.18 11.18
CA THR A 140 -5.64 3.26 11.93
C THR A 140 -4.12 3.08 12.02
N TRP A 141 -3.60 1.86 12.08
CA TRP A 141 -2.16 1.58 11.99
C TRP A 141 -1.58 1.96 10.64
N ALA A 142 -2.25 1.60 9.54
CA ALA A 142 -1.82 2.00 8.20
C ALA A 142 -1.87 3.54 8.02
N GLU A 143 -2.89 4.21 8.57
CA GLU A 143 -2.95 5.68 8.61
C GLU A 143 -1.81 6.29 9.43
N LYS A 144 -1.45 5.68 10.56
CA LYS A 144 -0.32 6.10 11.39
C LYS A 144 1.02 5.96 10.65
N GLU A 145 1.22 4.84 9.94
CA GLU A 145 2.41 4.60 9.14
C GLU A 145 2.61 5.69 8.09
N VAL A 146 1.57 5.99 7.30
CA VAL A 146 1.63 7.05 6.29
C VAL A 146 1.95 8.39 6.93
N ARG A 147 1.31 8.74 8.05
CA ARG A 147 1.60 9.99 8.75
C ARG A 147 3.04 10.05 9.26
N ASN A 148 3.59 8.93 9.73
CA ASN A 148 4.97 8.86 10.18
C ASN A 148 5.94 9.04 9.00
N LEU A 149 5.72 8.35 7.89
CA LEU A 149 6.52 8.52 6.67
C LEU A 149 6.47 9.96 6.16
N THR A 150 5.28 10.55 6.04
CA THR A 150 5.12 11.96 5.65
C THR A 150 5.88 12.90 6.58
N ARG A 151 5.86 12.66 7.91
CA ARG A 151 6.64 13.46 8.86
C ARG A 151 8.14 13.34 8.60
N LEU A 152 8.65 12.13 8.39
CA LEU A 152 10.06 11.90 8.08
C LEU A 152 10.46 12.59 6.78
N ASN A 153 9.66 12.44 5.72
CA ASN A 153 9.92 13.09 4.43
C ASN A 153 9.93 14.63 4.56
N ASN A 154 8.96 15.21 5.29
CA ASN A 154 8.91 16.65 5.52
C ASN A 154 10.07 17.18 6.35
N SER A 155 10.68 16.34 7.19
CA SER A 155 11.88 16.66 7.97
C SER A 155 13.19 16.36 7.20
N GLY A 156 13.11 15.98 5.92
CA GLY A 156 14.28 15.65 5.10
C GLY A 156 14.96 14.33 5.46
N ILE A 157 14.33 13.48 6.28
CA ILE A 157 14.89 12.17 6.64
C ILE A 157 14.59 11.17 5.51
N PRO A 158 15.62 10.54 4.92
CA PRO A 158 15.43 9.54 3.87
C PRO A 158 14.52 8.41 4.33
N SER A 159 13.36 8.30 3.69
CA SER A 159 12.36 7.27 3.98
C SER A 159 11.44 7.08 2.77
N PRO A 160 10.78 5.91 2.61
CA PRO A 160 9.90 5.67 1.47
C PRO A 160 8.77 6.69 1.42
N GLN A 161 8.65 7.41 0.30
CA GLN A 161 7.57 8.38 0.13
C GLN A 161 6.24 7.64 -0.04
N PRO A 162 5.23 7.90 0.81
CA PRO A 162 3.93 7.28 0.65
C PRO A 162 3.20 7.91 -0.53
N LEU A 163 2.59 7.06 -1.37
CA LEU A 163 1.92 7.45 -2.62
C LEU A 163 0.41 7.25 -2.53
N TYR A 164 -0.02 6.17 -1.87
CA TYR A 164 -1.44 5.83 -1.74
C TYR A 164 -1.73 5.09 -0.45
N LEU A 165 -2.91 5.36 0.12
CA LEU A 165 -3.44 4.63 1.26
C LEU A 165 -4.90 4.24 1.04
N LYS A 166 -5.19 2.94 1.18
CA LYS A 166 -6.56 2.43 1.24
C LYS A 166 -6.69 1.28 2.22
N ARG A 167 -7.40 1.53 3.33
CA ARG A 167 -7.64 0.56 4.41
C ARG A 167 -6.32 0.04 4.99
N ASN A 168 -5.92 -1.17 4.63
CA ASN A 168 -4.74 -1.89 5.09
C ASN A 168 -3.66 -2.01 4.02
N ILE A 169 -3.78 -1.26 2.91
CA ILE A 169 -2.83 -1.25 1.80
C ILE A 169 -2.19 0.14 1.72
N ILE A 170 -0.87 0.19 1.73
CA ILE A 170 -0.06 1.38 1.44
C ILE A 170 0.75 1.11 0.18
N ILE A 171 0.72 2.03 -0.77
CA ILE A 171 1.68 2.07 -1.88
C ILE A 171 2.68 3.18 -1.56
N MET A 172 3.97 2.89 -1.69
CA MET A 172 5.07 3.81 -1.42
C MET A 172 6.17 3.65 -2.47
N ARG A 173 7.03 4.65 -2.63
CA ARG A 173 8.17 4.57 -3.54
C ARG A 173 9.08 3.42 -3.17
N LEU A 174 9.54 2.69 -4.18
CA LEU A 174 10.56 1.67 -4.01
C LEU A 174 11.88 2.34 -3.57
N ILE A 175 12.58 1.70 -2.64
CA ILE A 175 13.98 2.03 -2.32
C ILE A 175 14.84 0.95 -2.95
N GLY A 176 15.66 1.34 -3.91
CA GLY A 176 16.47 0.44 -4.72
C GLY A 176 16.67 1.03 -6.12
N ASP A 177 17.23 0.20 -6.99
CA ASP A 177 17.45 0.51 -8.40
C ASP A 177 16.38 -0.19 -9.25
N ASP A 178 16.33 0.08 -10.56
CA ASP A 178 15.34 -0.49 -11.50
C ASP A 178 15.32 -2.02 -11.51
N VAL A 179 16.44 -2.64 -11.13
CA VAL A 179 16.62 -4.10 -11.12
C VAL A 179 16.41 -4.69 -9.72
N HIS A 180 16.80 -3.98 -8.65
CA HIS A 180 16.92 -4.58 -7.32
C HIS A 180 16.36 -3.69 -6.21
N VAL A 181 15.58 -4.29 -5.31
CA VAL A 181 15.22 -3.68 -4.02
C VAL A 181 16.48 -3.56 -3.16
N ALA A 182 16.66 -2.41 -2.50
CA ALA A 182 17.80 -2.20 -1.62
C ALA A 182 17.88 -3.28 -0.52
N ALA A 183 19.07 -3.85 -0.33
CA ALA A 183 19.33 -4.84 0.69
C ALA A 183 19.19 -4.23 2.11
N LYS A 184 18.78 -5.05 3.08
CA LYS A 184 18.74 -4.63 4.49
C LYS A 184 20.16 -4.58 5.02
N LEU A 185 20.42 -3.67 5.96
CA LEU A 185 21.74 -3.48 6.56
C LEU A 185 22.36 -4.78 7.11
N LYS A 186 21.56 -5.65 7.72
CA LYS A 186 22.01 -6.93 8.28
C LYS A 186 22.44 -7.98 7.23
N ASP A 187 21.94 -7.84 6.01
CA ASP A 187 22.19 -8.79 4.91
C ASP A 187 23.38 -8.30 4.06
N LEU A 188 23.89 -7.09 4.33
CA LEU A 188 25.11 -6.59 3.74
C LEU A 188 26.32 -7.15 4.50
N GLN A 189 27.01 -8.12 3.91
CA GLN A 189 28.28 -8.60 4.42
C GLN A 189 29.39 -7.62 3.99
N ASN A 190 30.18 -7.13 4.96
CA ASN A 190 31.39 -6.34 4.74
C ASN A 190 31.21 -5.10 3.83
N VAL A 191 30.35 -4.17 4.22
CA VAL A 191 30.32 -2.84 3.58
C VAL A 191 31.53 -2.05 4.08
N HIS A 192 32.58 -1.94 3.26
CA HIS A 192 33.54 -0.86 3.44
C HIS A 192 32.81 0.46 3.21
N PHE A 193 32.39 1.09 4.30
CA PHE A 193 31.86 2.45 4.26
C PHE A 193 33.01 3.37 3.84
N TYR A 194 33.12 3.62 2.54
CA TYR A 194 33.86 4.78 2.07
C TYR A 194 32.96 6.00 2.30
N PRO A 195 33.29 6.90 3.23
CA PRO A 195 32.57 8.15 3.33
C PRO A 195 32.80 8.90 2.01
N LYS A 196 31.76 9.01 1.18
CA LYS A 196 31.76 10.03 0.14
C LYS A 196 31.70 11.37 0.88
N PHE A 197 32.85 12.02 1.00
CA PHE A 197 33.00 13.32 1.62
C PHE A 197 31.92 14.26 1.09
N ILE A 198 31.20 14.85 2.04
CA ILE A 198 30.37 16.02 1.78
C ILE A 198 31.35 17.15 1.45
N THR A 199 31.64 17.34 0.17
CA THR A 199 32.23 18.61 -0.30
C THR A 199 31.12 19.64 -0.24
N ARG A 200 31.02 20.34 0.89
CA ARG A 200 30.39 21.66 0.94
C ARG A 200 31.32 22.62 0.21
N SER A 201 30.90 23.07 -0.97
CA SER A 201 31.32 24.34 -1.56
C SER A 201 30.66 25.49 -0.82
#